data_AF-A0A523AQW5-F1
#
_entry.id   AF-A0A523AQW5-F1
#
_cell.length_a   1.000
_cell.length_b   1.000
_cell.length_c   1.000
_cell.angle_alpha   90.00
_cell.angle_beta   90.00
_cell.angle_gamma   90.00
#
_symmetry.space_group_name_H-M   'P 1'
#
loop_
_entity.id
_entity.type
_entity.pdbx_description
1 polymer ?
#
loop_
_entity_poly.entity_id
_entity_poly.type
_entity_poly.pdbx_seq_one_letter_code
_entity_poly.pdbx_strand_id
1 'polypeptide(L)'
;MGFLIVDSHTHIWERDWLPEAFWRGFSSVIKHLIPGMTEEEVMRNVMPVFWHSPPEELLAEMDEAGIEKAVILPLDWGLRLGEPKLSVEELNRRFAEIGKQHPDRFLPFVGVDPRRKNAVELLERGLGEWGMAGLKLHPTSGFYPNDPICYPLYRKCEEYGVPVLIHTGTELPPS
;
A
#
# COMPACT_ATOMS: atom_id res chain seq x y z
N MET A 1 9.83 13.99 28.51
CA MET A 1 9.51 14.05 27.08
C MET A 1 9.50 12.62 26.58
N GLY A 2 8.35 12.11 26.13
CA GLY A 2 8.27 10.77 25.53
C GLY A 2 8.90 10.76 24.13
N PHE A 3 9.28 9.57 23.66
CA PHE A 3 9.68 9.38 22.26
C PHE A 3 8.43 9.40 21.38
N LEU A 4 8.56 9.92 20.15
CA LEU A 4 7.55 9.75 19.11
C LEU A 4 7.73 8.35 18.51
N ILE A 5 6.70 7.51 18.53
CA ILE A 5 6.70 6.19 17.89
C ILE A 5 5.97 6.32 16.55
N VAL A 6 6.66 5.90 15.49
CA VAL A 6 6.15 5.93 14.13
C VAL A 6 6.20 4.52 13.55
N ASP A 7 5.04 4.00 13.16
CA ASP A 7 4.99 2.80 12.32
C ASP A 7 5.33 3.19 10.88
N SER A 8 6.38 2.62 10.34
CA SER A 8 6.88 2.92 8.99
C SER A 8 6.25 2.07 7.88
N HIS A 9 5.46 1.05 8.21
CA HIS A 9 4.86 0.18 7.21
C HIS A 9 3.47 -0.28 7.64
N THR A 10 2.47 0.45 7.17
CA THR A 10 1.07 0.13 7.43
C THR A 10 0.25 0.17 6.15
N HIS A 11 -0.76 -0.69 6.07
CA HIS A 11 -1.69 -0.74 4.95
C HIS A 11 -3.12 -0.50 5.43
N ILE A 12 -3.90 0.18 4.60
CA ILE A 12 -5.34 0.33 4.72
C ILE A 12 -5.93 -0.44 3.54
N TRP A 13 -6.96 -1.24 3.81
CA TRP A 13 -7.50 -2.18 2.84
C TRP A 13 -8.97 -1.93 2.58
N GLU A 14 -9.33 -1.94 1.30
CA GLU A 14 -10.70 -2.04 0.83
C GLU A 14 -10.75 -3.06 -0.31
N ARG A 15 -11.81 -3.89 -0.37
CA ARG A 15 -11.89 -4.99 -1.34
C ARG A 15 -11.61 -4.56 -2.79
N ASP A 16 -12.18 -3.43 -3.18
CA ASP A 16 -12.15 -2.95 -4.57
C ASP A 16 -10.84 -2.23 -4.97
N TRP A 17 -9.92 -2.04 -4.03
CA TRP A 17 -8.62 -1.38 -4.28
C TRP A 17 -7.59 -2.30 -4.89
N LEU A 18 -7.78 -3.62 -4.77
CA LEU A 18 -6.84 -4.63 -5.26
C LEU A 18 -7.49 -5.63 -6.22
N PRO A 19 -6.70 -6.21 -7.15
CA PRO A 19 -7.22 -7.18 -8.10
C PRO A 19 -7.77 -8.42 -7.39
N GLU A 20 -8.77 -9.07 -7.97
CA GLU A 20 -9.33 -10.31 -7.40
C GLU A 20 -8.25 -11.40 -7.23
N ALA A 21 -7.32 -11.50 -8.18
CA ALA A 21 -6.20 -12.43 -8.11
C ALA A 21 -5.29 -12.18 -6.90
N PHE A 22 -5.13 -10.92 -6.44
CA PHE A 22 -4.42 -10.63 -5.20
C PHE A 22 -5.11 -11.29 -4.00
N TRP A 23 -6.43 -11.12 -3.88
CA TRP A 23 -7.20 -11.67 -2.77
C TRP A 23 -7.23 -13.21 -2.78
N ARG A 24 -7.29 -13.85 -3.96
CA ARG A 24 -7.18 -15.31 -4.08
C ARG A 24 -5.82 -15.81 -3.59
N GLY A 25 -4.76 -15.13 -4.03
CA GLY A 25 -3.41 -15.37 -3.52
C GLY A 25 -3.31 -15.27 -2.01
N PHE A 26 -3.79 -14.17 -1.45
CA PHE A 26 -3.77 -13.94 -0.01
C PHE A 26 -4.59 -14.99 0.75
N SER A 27 -5.76 -15.38 0.22
CA SER A 27 -6.58 -16.47 0.78
C SER A 27 -5.82 -17.81 0.80
N SER A 28 -5.10 -18.14 -0.28
CA SER A 28 -4.27 -19.34 -0.37
C SER A 28 -3.18 -19.36 0.71
N VAL A 29 -2.57 -18.21 1.02
CA VAL A 29 -1.62 -18.07 2.14
C VAL A 29 -2.30 -18.31 3.48
N ILE A 30 -3.40 -17.61 3.75
CA ILE A 30 -4.12 -17.70 5.04
C ILE A 30 -4.62 -19.12 5.30
N LYS A 31 -5.07 -19.83 4.27
CA LYS A 31 -5.46 -21.25 4.35
C LYS A 31 -4.36 -22.12 4.96
N HIS A 32 -3.09 -21.87 4.61
CA HIS A 32 -1.97 -22.63 5.17
C HIS A 32 -1.67 -22.29 6.64
N LEU A 33 -2.16 -21.14 7.12
CA LEU A 33 -2.06 -20.73 8.53
C LEU A 33 -3.22 -21.28 9.38
N ILE A 34 -4.32 -21.71 8.76
CA ILE A 34 -5.53 -22.20 9.45
C ILE A 34 -5.84 -23.63 8.99
N PRO A 35 -5.29 -24.66 9.68
CA PRO A 35 -5.50 -26.05 9.31
C PRO A 35 -6.97 -26.44 9.24
N GLY A 36 -7.36 -27.09 8.14
CA GLY A 36 -8.71 -27.65 7.97
C GLY A 36 -9.72 -26.75 7.25
N MET A 37 -9.38 -25.49 6.94
CA MET A 37 -10.21 -24.65 6.06
C MET A 37 -9.87 -24.86 4.58
N THR A 38 -10.90 -24.82 3.74
CA THR A 38 -10.77 -24.68 2.29
C THR A 38 -10.51 -23.22 1.90
N GLU A 39 -9.98 -22.99 0.69
CA GLU A 39 -9.77 -21.62 0.19
C GLU A 39 -11.09 -20.85 0.04
N GLU A 40 -12.17 -21.54 -0.34
CA GLU A 40 -13.52 -20.95 -0.43
C GLU A 40 -14.04 -20.52 0.95
N GLU A 41 -13.78 -21.32 1.99
CA GLU A 41 -14.15 -20.96 3.36
C GLU A 41 -13.32 -19.79 3.89
N VAL A 42 -12.02 -19.72 3.59
CA VAL A 42 -11.18 -18.55 3.92
C VAL A 42 -11.69 -17.31 3.18
N MET A 43 -11.96 -17.43 1.88
CA MET A 43 -12.49 -16.33 1.07
C MET A 43 -13.84 -15.82 1.59
N ARG A 44 -14.72 -16.72 2.03
CA ARG A 44 -16.06 -16.36 2.51
C ARG A 44 -16.07 -15.85 3.94
N ASN A 45 -15.27 -16.44 4.83
CA ASN A 45 -15.40 -16.22 6.28
C ASN A 45 -14.26 -15.40 6.89
N VAL A 46 -13.09 -15.34 6.24
CA VAL A 46 -11.88 -14.70 6.79
C VAL A 46 -11.50 -13.44 6.01
N MET A 47 -11.51 -13.48 4.67
CA MET A 47 -11.19 -12.31 3.84
C MET A 47 -12.04 -11.06 4.11
N PRO A 48 -13.34 -11.15 4.48
CA PRO A 48 -14.10 -9.96 4.84
C PRO A 48 -13.50 -9.13 5.98
N VAL A 49 -12.76 -9.74 6.91
CA VAL A 49 -12.03 -9.02 7.98
C VAL A 49 -10.88 -8.19 7.42
N PHE A 50 -10.24 -8.66 6.34
CA PHE A 50 -9.16 -7.94 5.67
C PHE A 50 -9.66 -6.94 4.63
N TRP A 51 -10.89 -7.09 4.15
CA TRP A 51 -11.47 -6.25 3.10
C TRP A 51 -11.96 -4.90 3.59
N HIS A 52 -12.08 -4.71 4.89
CA HIS A 52 -12.47 -3.44 5.47
C HIS A 52 -11.56 -3.18 6.66
N SER A 53 -10.48 -2.44 6.40
CA SER A 53 -9.66 -1.87 7.46
C SER A 53 -9.78 -0.35 7.32
N PRO A 54 -10.90 0.24 7.78
CA PRO A 54 -11.10 1.68 7.68
C PRO A 54 -10.08 2.42 8.54
N PRO A 55 -9.76 3.69 8.22
CA PRO A 55 -8.78 4.47 8.97
C PRO A 55 -9.06 4.51 10.49
N GLU A 56 -10.33 4.49 10.89
CA GLU A 56 -10.76 4.55 12.29
C GLU A 56 -10.38 3.31 13.09
N GLU A 57 -10.42 2.12 12.48
CA GLU A 57 -9.97 0.90 13.14
C GLU A 57 -8.46 0.92 13.34
N LEU A 58 -7.71 1.33 12.31
CA LEU A 58 -6.26 1.51 12.42
C LEU A 58 -5.89 2.54 13.49
N LEU A 59 -6.62 3.65 13.61
CA LEU A 59 -6.39 4.64 14.66
C LEU A 59 -6.57 4.06 16.06
N ALA A 60 -7.59 3.22 16.27
CA ALA A 60 -7.81 2.55 17.55
C ALA A 60 -6.67 1.56 17.87
N GLU A 61 -6.23 0.77 16.90
CA GLU A 61 -5.08 -0.13 17.04
C GLU A 61 -3.79 0.64 17.36
N MET A 62 -3.56 1.79 16.69
CA MET A 62 -2.45 2.68 16.97
C MET A 62 -2.51 3.23 18.40
N ASP A 63 -3.68 3.67 18.86
CA ASP A 63 -3.86 4.21 20.23
C ASP A 63 -3.58 3.13 21.29
N GLU A 64 -4.06 1.90 21.09
CA GLU A 64 -3.80 0.76 21.98
C GLU A 64 -2.32 0.36 22.01
N ALA A 65 -1.63 0.42 20.87
CA ALA A 65 -0.22 0.08 20.74
C ALA A 65 0.74 1.21 21.16
N GLY A 66 0.22 2.42 21.42
CA GLY A 66 1.03 3.60 21.70
C GLY A 66 1.80 4.11 20.48
N ILE A 67 1.22 4.00 19.28
CA ILE A 67 1.78 4.49 18.02
C ILE A 67 1.17 5.86 17.70
N GLU A 68 1.99 6.89 17.67
CA GLU A 68 1.52 8.25 17.42
C GLU A 68 1.30 8.52 15.92
N LYS A 69 2.15 7.97 15.04
CA LYS A 69 2.02 8.13 13.58
C LYS A 69 2.23 6.84 12.80
N ALA A 70 1.59 6.73 11.65
CA ALA A 70 1.78 5.62 10.72
C ALA A 70 2.00 6.10 9.28
N VAL A 71 2.93 5.47 8.58
CA VAL A 71 3.12 5.61 7.14
C VAL A 71 2.16 4.66 6.43
N ILE A 72 1.19 5.21 5.70
CA ILE A 72 0.16 4.43 5.01
C ILE A 72 0.52 4.24 3.53
N LEU A 73 0.49 2.98 3.10
CA LEU A 73 1.15 2.53 1.87
C LEU A 73 0.13 1.93 0.88
N PRO A 74 -0.28 2.67 -0.16
CA PRO A 74 -1.09 2.08 -1.24
C PRO A 74 -0.25 1.10 -2.06
N LEU A 75 -0.94 0.13 -2.67
CA LEU A 75 -0.33 -0.95 -3.45
C LEU A 75 -0.78 -0.91 -4.90
N ASP A 76 0.18 -1.14 -5.81
CA ASP A 76 -0.07 -1.22 -7.24
C ASP A 76 0.32 -2.60 -7.78
N TRP A 77 -0.70 -3.47 -7.89
CA TRP A 77 -0.57 -4.83 -8.44
C TRP A 77 -1.18 -4.98 -9.82
N GLY A 78 -1.73 -3.89 -10.38
CA GLY A 78 -2.57 -3.94 -11.58
C GLY A 78 -1.87 -4.55 -12.79
N LEU A 79 -0.61 -4.17 -13.03
CA LEU A 79 0.17 -4.69 -14.16
C LEU A 79 0.51 -6.18 -14.04
N ARG A 80 0.61 -6.73 -12.83
CA ARG A 80 0.94 -8.14 -12.62
C ARG A 80 -0.30 -9.03 -12.55
N LEU A 81 -1.37 -8.55 -11.92
CA LEU A 81 -2.53 -9.36 -11.54
C LEU A 81 -3.83 -8.97 -12.24
N GLY A 82 -3.77 -8.01 -13.16
CA GLY A 82 -4.95 -7.38 -13.77
C GLY A 82 -5.36 -6.14 -12.99
N GLU A 83 -5.91 -5.14 -13.68
CA GLU A 83 -6.28 -3.87 -13.03
C GLU A 83 -7.45 -4.05 -12.05
N PRO A 84 -7.41 -3.40 -10.87
CA PRO A 84 -8.56 -3.36 -9.96
C PRO A 84 -9.68 -2.46 -10.50
N LYS A 85 -10.83 -2.44 -9.81
CA LYS A 85 -11.93 -1.50 -10.14
C LYS A 85 -11.51 -0.05 -9.91
N LEU A 86 -10.74 0.20 -8.87
CA LEU A 86 -10.19 1.52 -8.57
C LEU A 86 -8.89 1.72 -9.35
N SER A 87 -8.73 2.86 -10.03
CA SER A 87 -7.46 3.17 -10.66
C SER A 87 -6.39 3.47 -9.61
N VAL A 88 -5.11 3.29 -9.96
CA VAL A 88 -3.98 3.63 -9.07
C VAL A 88 -3.97 5.12 -8.72
N GLU A 89 -4.37 5.98 -9.65
CA GLU A 89 -4.54 7.41 -9.38
C GLU A 89 -5.56 7.66 -8.28
N GLU A 90 -6.75 7.06 -8.42
CA GLU A 90 -7.83 7.19 -7.45
C GLU A 90 -7.45 6.58 -6.10
N LEU A 91 -6.76 5.44 -6.09
CA LEU A 91 -6.22 4.83 -4.87
C LEU A 91 -5.28 5.80 -4.13
N ASN A 92 -4.31 6.38 -4.84
CA ASN A 92 -3.40 7.36 -4.22
C ASN A 92 -4.16 8.60 -3.72
N ARG A 93 -5.16 9.08 -4.46
CA ARG A 93 -6.03 10.18 -4.03
C ARG A 93 -6.76 9.86 -2.72
N ARG A 94 -7.28 8.63 -2.56
CA ARG A 94 -7.91 8.18 -1.31
C ARG A 94 -6.93 8.18 -0.14
N PHE A 95 -5.71 7.68 -0.33
CA PHE A 95 -4.68 7.72 0.71
C PHE A 95 -4.31 9.16 1.10
N ALA A 96 -4.23 10.07 0.13
CA ALA A 96 -4.01 11.48 0.42
C ALA A 96 -5.18 12.12 1.19
N GLU A 97 -6.43 11.80 0.82
CA GLU A 97 -7.63 12.25 1.53
C GLU A 97 -7.63 11.76 3.00
N ILE A 98 -7.27 10.50 3.24
CA ILE A 98 -7.12 9.92 4.59
C ILE A 98 -6.04 10.68 5.38
N GLY A 99 -4.88 10.91 4.77
CA GLY A 99 -3.81 11.70 5.39
C GLY A 99 -4.25 13.13 5.74
N LYS A 100 -5.04 13.77 4.89
CA LYS A 100 -5.59 15.11 5.14
C LYS A 100 -6.64 15.14 6.25
N GLN A 101 -7.41 14.06 6.41
CA GLN A 101 -8.40 13.94 7.50
C GLN A 101 -7.73 13.73 8.86
N HIS A 102 -6.55 13.08 8.89
CA HIS A 102 -5.79 12.80 10.11
C HIS A 102 -4.31 13.20 9.98
N PRO A 103 -3.99 14.49 9.78
CA PRO A 103 -2.64 14.96 9.43
C PRO A 103 -1.62 14.73 10.55
N ASP A 104 -2.07 14.63 11.79
CA ASP A 104 -1.21 14.34 12.95
C ASP A 104 -0.95 12.85 13.14
N ARG A 105 -1.66 11.96 12.41
CA ARG A 105 -1.62 10.51 12.59
C ARG A 105 -1.08 9.78 11.37
N PHE A 106 -1.39 10.24 10.15
CA PHE A 106 -1.04 9.51 8.92
C PHE A 106 -0.11 10.28 8.00
N LEU A 107 0.88 9.55 7.46
CA LEU A 107 1.83 10.01 6.46
C LEU A 107 1.62 9.20 5.17
N PRO A 108 0.79 9.66 4.23
CA PRO A 108 0.48 8.89 3.03
C PRO A 108 1.64 8.92 2.03
N PHE A 109 2.01 7.76 1.46
CA PHE A 109 3.00 7.65 0.39
C PHE A 109 2.31 7.36 -0.95
N VAL A 110 2.94 7.78 -2.05
CA VAL A 110 2.50 7.39 -3.39
C VAL A 110 2.92 5.96 -3.67
N GLY A 111 1.97 5.09 -4.00
CA GLY A 111 2.20 3.71 -4.43
C GLY A 111 2.04 3.61 -5.93
N VAL A 112 3.09 3.21 -6.64
CA VAL A 112 3.07 3.09 -8.10
C VAL A 112 4.06 2.04 -8.59
N ASP A 113 3.65 1.25 -9.57
CA ASP A 113 4.54 0.37 -10.30
C ASP A 113 5.35 1.20 -11.32
N PRO A 114 6.69 1.17 -11.28
CA PRO A 114 7.53 1.99 -12.15
C PRO A 114 7.35 1.65 -13.64
N ARG A 115 6.80 0.48 -13.97
CA ARG A 115 6.54 0.05 -15.36
C ARG A 115 5.32 0.73 -15.98
N ARG A 116 4.50 1.44 -15.19
CA ARG A 116 3.40 2.26 -15.74
C ARG A 116 3.94 3.42 -16.56
N LYS A 117 3.32 3.68 -17.71
CA LYS A 117 3.71 4.80 -18.60
C LYS A 117 3.61 6.16 -17.93
N ASN A 118 2.67 6.33 -17.00
CA ASN A 118 2.42 7.56 -16.25
C ASN A 118 2.94 7.52 -14.81
N ALA A 119 3.87 6.61 -14.47
CA ALA A 119 4.35 6.46 -13.09
C ALA A 119 4.92 7.76 -12.50
N VAL A 120 5.70 8.51 -13.30
CA VAL A 120 6.29 9.80 -12.90
C VAL A 120 5.22 10.85 -12.66
N GLU A 121 4.23 10.94 -13.55
CA GLU A 121 3.12 11.89 -13.44
C GLU A 121 2.29 11.64 -12.17
N LEU A 122 2.00 10.37 -11.87
CA LEU A 122 1.30 9.98 -10.64
C LEU A 122 2.08 10.37 -9.39
N LEU A 123 3.40 10.19 -9.40
CA LEU A 123 4.27 10.61 -8.30
C LEU A 123 4.30 12.13 -8.15
N GLU A 124 4.45 12.88 -9.24
CA GLU A 124 4.46 14.35 -9.21
C GLU A 124 3.15 14.92 -8.66
N ARG A 125 2.00 14.36 -9.08
CA ARG A 125 0.68 14.78 -8.57
C ARG A 125 0.52 14.42 -7.09
N GLY A 126 0.92 13.22 -6.68
CA GLY A 126 0.85 12.80 -5.29
C GLY A 126 1.69 13.68 -4.35
N LEU A 127 2.93 13.97 -4.72
CA LEU A 127 3.83 14.79 -3.90
C LEU A 127 3.46 16.28 -3.96
N GLY A 128 3.15 16.81 -5.15
CA GLY A 128 2.92 18.24 -5.37
C GLY A 128 1.49 18.70 -5.09
N GLU A 129 0.49 18.04 -5.68
CA GLU A 129 -0.91 18.44 -5.59
C GLU A 129 -1.60 17.91 -4.32
N TRP A 130 -1.27 16.67 -3.93
CA TRP A 130 -1.95 15.99 -2.83
C TRP A 130 -1.17 15.98 -1.51
N GLY A 131 0.08 16.43 -1.51
CA GLY A 131 0.89 16.59 -0.31
C GLY A 131 1.30 15.27 0.35
N MET A 132 1.47 14.21 -0.44
CA MET A 132 1.94 12.91 0.04
C MET A 132 3.43 12.98 0.42
N ALA A 133 3.84 12.16 1.39
CA ALA A 133 5.10 12.28 2.12
C ALA A 133 6.26 11.44 1.55
N GLY A 134 6.05 10.65 0.51
CA GLY A 134 7.08 9.78 -0.05
C GLY A 134 6.60 8.82 -1.13
N LEU A 135 7.50 7.96 -1.59
CA LEU A 135 7.23 6.92 -2.60
C LEU A 135 7.28 5.53 -1.98
N LYS A 136 6.29 4.68 -2.29
CA LYS A 136 6.26 3.25 -2.01
C LYS A 136 6.49 2.46 -3.30
N LEU A 137 7.50 1.61 -3.29
CA LEU A 137 7.75 0.62 -4.34
C LEU A 137 7.52 -0.80 -3.83
N HIS A 138 6.98 -1.64 -4.71
CA HIS A 138 6.73 -3.05 -4.43
C HIS A 138 7.36 -3.97 -5.49
N PRO A 139 8.68 -4.26 -5.38
CA PRO A 139 9.44 -5.04 -6.37
C PRO A 139 8.91 -6.45 -6.64
N THR A 140 8.22 -7.07 -5.66
CA THR A 140 7.63 -8.41 -5.85
C THR A 140 6.54 -8.40 -6.93
N SER A 141 6.06 -7.22 -7.38
CA SER A 141 5.19 -7.08 -8.55
C SER A 141 5.91 -7.38 -9.88
N GLY A 142 7.23 -7.56 -9.89
CA GLY A 142 8.01 -8.05 -11.03
C GLY A 142 9.00 -7.04 -11.62
N PHE A 143 9.69 -6.29 -10.77
CA PHE A 143 10.83 -5.45 -11.14
C PHE A 143 11.87 -5.49 -10.01
N TYR A 144 13.12 -5.13 -10.28
CA TYR A 144 14.13 -4.95 -9.25
C TYR A 144 14.26 -3.49 -8.83
N PRO A 145 14.57 -3.19 -7.56
CA PRO A 145 14.74 -1.81 -7.11
C PRO A 145 15.85 -1.04 -7.83
N ASN A 146 16.84 -1.75 -8.37
CA ASN A 146 17.94 -1.17 -9.14
C ASN A 146 17.70 -1.21 -10.67
N ASP A 147 16.51 -1.60 -11.13
CA ASP A 147 16.20 -1.51 -12.55
C ASP A 147 16.15 -0.04 -13.00
N PRO A 148 16.72 0.32 -14.17
CA PRO A 148 16.72 1.70 -14.67
C PRO A 148 15.32 2.33 -14.80
N ILE A 149 14.27 1.51 -14.88
CA ILE A 149 12.88 1.96 -14.92
C ILE A 149 12.44 2.69 -13.65
N CYS A 150 13.10 2.45 -12.52
CA CYS A 150 12.81 3.13 -11.25
C CYS A 150 13.48 4.52 -11.16
N TYR A 151 14.55 4.75 -11.91
CA TYR A 151 15.39 5.96 -11.75
C TYR A 151 14.67 7.29 -11.98
N PRO A 152 13.71 7.41 -12.92
CA PRO A 152 12.90 8.62 -13.03
C PRO A 152 12.14 8.94 -11.74
N LEU A 153 11.60 7.93 -11.05
CA LEU A 153 10.90 8.13 -9.77
C LEU A 153 11.85 8.54 -8.66
N TYR A 154 13.04 7.94 -8.59
CA TYR A 154 14.06 8.31 -7.60
C TYR A 154 14.53 9.75 -7.77
N ARG A 155 14.75 10.19 -9.01
CA ARG A 155 15.10 11.60 -9.28
C ARG A 155 14.00 12.55 -8.82
N LYS A 156 12.72 12.18 -9.00
CA LYS A 156 11.61 12.98 -8.47
C LYS A 156 11.59 13.00 -6.94
N CYS A 157 11.83 11.87 -6.29
CA CYS A 157 11.92 11.84 -4.83
C CYS A 157 13.08 12.72 -4.31
N GLU A 158 14.21 12.75 -5.01
CA GLU A 158 15.33 13.65 -4.72
C GLU A 158 14.96 15.13 -4.92
N GLU A 159 14.31 15.48 -6.05
CA GLU A 159 13.83 16.85 -6.33
C GLU A 159 12.88 17.37 -5.25
N TYR A 160 11.99 16.50 -4.73
CA TYR A 160 11.03 16.85 -3.67
C TYR A 160 11.60 16.71 -2.25
N GLY A 161 12.78 16.11 -2.08
CA GLY A 161 13.38 15.85 -0.77
C GLY A 161 12.60 14.84 0.08
N VAL A 162 11.97 13.84 -0.56
CA VAL A 162 11.13 12.83 0.11
C VAL A 162 11.75 11.43 0.08
N PRO A 163 11.46 10.57 1.07
CA PRO A 163 11.98 9.21 1.12
C PRO A 163 11.33 8.27 0.10
N VAL A 164 12.07 7.19 -0.21
CA VAL A 164 11.57 6.02 -0.94
C VAL A 164 11.56 4.82 -0.01
N LEU A 165 10.41 4.17 0.12
CA LEU A 165 10.23 2.91 0.83
C LEU A 165 10.10 1.77 -0.17
N ILE A 166 11.04 0.83 -0.13
CA ILE A 166 11.07 -0.35 -0.99
C ILE A 166 10.66 -1.57 -0.16
N HIS A 167 9.59 -2.25 -0.57
CA HIS A 167 9.24 -3.52 0.07
C HIS A 167 10.30 -4.59 -0.23
N THR A 168 10.67 -5.36 0.79
CA THR A 168 11.56 -6.52 0.67
C THR A 168 10.97 -7.69 1.44
N GLY A 169 11.28 -8.91 1.01
CA GLY A 169 10.77 -10.13 1.62
C GLY A 169 10.02 -11.02 0.64
N THR A 170 9.75 -12.25 1.08
CA THR A 170 8.97 -13.20 0.31
C THR A 170 7.50 -12.87 0.50
N GLU A 171 6.88 -12.25 -0.50
CA GLU A 171 5.45 -12.41 -0.69
C GLU A 171 5.21 -13.69 -1.46
N LEU A 172 4.37 -14.55 -0.91
CA LEU A 172 3.87 -15.70 -1.64
C LEU A 172 3.13 -15.16 -2.87
N PRO A 173 3.49 -15.60 -4.09
CA PRO A 173 2.85 -15.11 -5.28
C PRO A 173 1.35 -15.38 -5.14
N PRO A 174 0.48 -14.43 -5.52
CA PRO A 174 -0.89 -14.78 -5.79
C PRO A 174 -0.87 -15.87 -6.87
N SER A 175 -1.21 -17.08 -6.44
CA SER A 175 -1.25 -18.29 -7.26
C SER A 175 -2.34 -18.18 -8.32
#